data_AF-A0A924VHE0-F1
#
_entry.id   AF-A0A924VHE0-F1
#
_cell.length_a   1.000
_cell.length_b   1.000
_cell.length_c   1.000
_cell.angle_alpha   90.00
_cell.angle_beta   90.00
_cell.angle_gamma   90.00
#
_symmetry.space_group_name_H-M   'P 1'
#
loop_
_entity.id
_entity.type
_entity.pdbx_description
1 polymer ?
#
loop_
_entity_poly.entity_id
_entity_poly.type
_entity_poly.pdbx_seq_one_letter_code
_entity_poly.pdbx_strand_id
1 'polypeptide(L)'
;MKTILSTLIICFLAVAGIAQTTSTVNIMFRGITKTTNNYEVRIDDKRYFSNTNTNNAPTFKVSVGNILTGTRILKLYRLKSNSVSANANSQNTLVYSNNFVLRDGYDMNITILANGEVQFSEVISDVNMPVSTGAMGMAAFNTLKQNIQSQGSQAVRSEKIRDAFWNSDNRFTSAQVRQLLVMVSSESDRLDLAKLAYAGVTDTENFATLSNVFNSTTRRNEFVEFVQSKSDTTPATTTRTLISDSNFNTLVTNVKNKWSQSLKSEALRDAFMNSNYYYTTIQVRQLMGLVTSESDRMDLIKLAYPAVSDANNFASLYDVFANAANRAEFNDFVGSKGGEAVNAGVKAQMTVNNFNLLMTSIQSKWSQALKTDAVRDAFVKTTNYFSTDQIRKLLTLVTSETDRLELAKQSFRSVMDPAIFYQLSDLFPTNSYRNEFNTYASAQTGVTVNTGVKTPMSNTDFSILVLTIRGNFLQLLKVQAERDVFANPNNFFTAAQIKQLILLINAEPSRLELAKLSFKTVTDPENFNQINDLFQMQASKDELAAYVKNYQ
;
A
#
# COMPACT_ATOMS: atom_id res chain seq x y z
N MET A 1 -83.79 -23.84 11.84
CA MET A 1 -83.02 -23.09 10.82
C MET A 1 -82.71 -21.70 11.35
N LYS A 2 -81.46 -21.25 11.16
CA LYS A 2 -80.95 -19.86 11.19
C LYS A 2 -80.68 -19.18 12.55
N THR A 3 -79.41 -19.33 12.98
CA THR A 3 -78.43 -18.29 13.36
C THR A 3 -78.84 -16.81 13.38
N ILE A 4 -78.48 -16.09 14.46
CA ILE A 4 -77.85 -14.74 14.51
C ILE A 4 -77.06 -14.64 15.85
N LEU A 5 -75.76 -14.96 15.90
CA LEU A 5 -74.58 -14.06 15.91
C LEU A 5 -74.71 -12.74 16.70
N SER A 6 -74.10 -12.67 17.89
CA SER A 6 -73.70 -11.41 18.55
C SER A 6 -72.28 -11.57 19.10
N THR A 7 -71.36 -10.79 18.55
CA THR A 7 -69.92 -10.74 18.86
C THR A 7 -69.69 -10.08 20.22
N LEU A 8 -69.05 -10.79 21.16
CA LEU A 8 -68.51 -10.24 22.40
C LEU A 8 -66.98 -10.32 22.33
N ILE A 9 -66.32 -9.16 22.30
CA ILE A 9 -64.86 -9.02 22.39
C ILE A 9 -64.47 -9.20 23.86
N ILE A 10 -63.76 -10.27 24.18
CA ILE A 10 -63.09 -10.47 25.48
C ILE A 10 -61.60 -10.31 25.25
N CYS A 11 -61.02 -9.23 25.79
CA CYS A 11 -59.58 -9.03 25.87
C CYS A 11 -58.95 -10.06 26.82
N PHE A 12 -58.26 -11.05 26.27
CA PHE A 12 -57.27 -11.83 27.03
C PHE A 12 -55.97 -11.01 27.11
N LEU A 13 -55.71 -10.39 28.27
CA LEU A 13 -54.35 -10.04 28.67
C LEU A 13 -53.63 -11.35 29.00
N ALA A 14 -52.91 -11.89 28.03
CA ALA A 14 -51.93 -12.93 28.28
C ALA A 14 -50.78 -12.30 29.07
N VAL A 15 -50.76 -12.55 30.39
CA VAL A 15 -49.54 -12.39 31.18
C VAL A 15 -48.54 -13.40 30.62
N ALA A 16 -47.52 -12.90 29.91
CA ALA A 16 -46.40 -13.75 29.51
C ALA A 16 -45.78 -14.34 30.78
N GLY A 17 -45.87 -15.67 30.94
CA GLY A 17 -45.14 -16.38 31.98
C GLY A 17 -43.65 -16.15 31.76
N ILE A 18 -43.01 -15.44 32.69
CA ILE A 18 -41.55 -15.32 32.69
C ILE A 18 -41.02 -16.73 33.00
N ALA A 19 -40.33 -17.35 32.04
CA ALA A 19 -39.67 -18.62 32.27
C ALA A 19 -38.66 -18.46 33.41
N GLN A 20 -38.85 -19.17 34.51
CA GLN A 20 -37.90 -19.19 35.61
C GLN A 20 -36.70 -20.05 35.19
N THR A 21 -35.55 -19.42 35.00
CA THR A 21 -34.33 -20.13 34.63
C THR A 21 -33.59 -20.61 35.87
N THR A 22 -32.92 -21.75 35.74
CA THR A 22 -32.11 -22.34 36.81
C THR A 22 -30.67 -22.49 36.37
N SER A 23 -29.74 -22.45 37.33
CA SER A 23 -28.30 -22.57 37.11
C SER A 23 -27.63 -23.43 38.18
N THR A 24 -26.34 -23.69 38.05
CA THR A 24 -25.53 -24.48 38.99
C THR A 24 -24.70 -23.58 39.90
N VAL A 25 -24.65 -23.91 41.19
CA VAL A 25 -23.75 -23.30 42.16
C VAL A 25 -22.70 -24.33 42.57
N ASN A 26 -21.44 -24.07 42.24
CA ASN A 26 -20.29 -24.87 42.66
C ASN A 26 -19.73 -24.31 43.96
N ILE A 27 -19.87 -25.07 45.05
CA ILE A 27 -19.31 -24.73 46.36
C ILE A 27 -17.93 -25.39 46.46
N MET A 28 -16.88 -24.60 46.51
CA MET A 28 -15.50 -25.06 46.61
C MET A 28 -14.95 -24.82 48.02
N PHE A 29 -14.65 -25.88 48.75
CA PHE A 29 -13.99 -25.81 50.04
C PHE A 29 -12.47 -25.93 49.84
N ARG A 30 -11.69 -24.93 50.27
CA ARG A 30 -10.22 -24.93 50.14
C ARG A 30 -9.56 -24.87 51.52
N GLY A 31 -8.63 -25.81 51.76
CA GLY A 31 -7.96 -25.96 53.05
C GLY A 31 -8.84 -26.57 54.16
N ILE A 32 -9.99 -27.15 53.79
CA ILE A 32 -10.96 -27.78 54.70
C ILE A 32 -10.96 -29.29 54.43
N THR A 33 -10.74 -30.09 55.46
CA THR A 33 -10.66 -31.56 55.37
C THR A 33 -11.76 -32.21 56.18
N LYS A 34 -11.92 -33.54 56.10
CA LYS A 34 -12.97 -34.27 56.85
C LYS A 34 -12.92 -34.02 58.37
N THR A 35 -11.74 -33.75 58.93
CA THR A 35 -11.53 -33.64 60.38
C THR A 35 -11.36 -32.21 60.88
N THR A 36 -11.14 -31.22 60.00
CA THR A 36 -10.79 -29.84 60.40
C THR A 36 -11.67 -28.79 59.72
N ASN A 37 -12.13 -27.82 60.52
CA ASN A 37 -12.84 -26.61 60.06
C ASN A 37 -14.02 -26.89 59.12
N ASN A 38 -14.90 -27.80 59.53
CA ASN A 38 -16.05 -28.14 58.70
C ASN A 38 -17.12 -27.04 58.71
N TYR A 39 -17.72 -26.82 57.55
CA TYR A 39 -18.75 -25.82 57.33
C TYR A 39 -20.02 -26.43 56.73
N GLU A 40 -21.15 -25.83 57.09
CA GLU A 40 -22.46 -26.03 56.51
C GLU A 40 -22.78 -24.78 55.70
N VAL A 41 -23.05 -24.98 54.41
CA VAL A 41 -23.46 -23.95 53.48
C VAL A 41 -24.95 -24.09 53.24
N ARG A 42 -25.69 -22.99 53.40
CA ARG A 42 -27.10 -22.92 53.03
C ARG A 42 -27.30 -21.97 51.87
N ILE A 43 -27.96 -22.46 50.83
CA ILE A 43 -28.45 -21.68 49.69
C ILE A 43 -29.96 -21.87 49.66
N ASP A 44 -30.72 -20.79 49.84
CA ASP A 44 -32.19 -20.83 49.94
C ASP A 44 -32.69 -21.95 50.90
N ASP A 45 -32.04 -22.02 52.07
CA ASP A 45 -32.27 -23.00 53.16
C ASP A 45 -31.98 -24.48 52.85
N LYS A 46 -31.51 -24.83 51.64
CA LYS A 46 -30.93 -26.15 51.35
C LYS A 46 -29.52 -26.27 51.90
N ARG A 47 -29.20 -27.38 52.57
CA ARG A 47 -27.95 -27.58 53.35
C ARG A 47 -26.93 -28.40 52.58
N TYR A 48 -25.67 -27.95 52.56
CA TYR A 48 -24.52 -28.65 51.97
C TYR A 48 -23.35 -28.63 52.95
N PHE A 49 -22.60 -29.72 53.06
CA PHE A 49 -21.59 -29.86 54.12
C PHE A 49 -20.20 -30.21 53.57
N SER A 50 -19.16 -29.57 54.10
CA SER A 50 -17.77 -29.81 53.70
C SER A 50 -17.21 -31.17 54.13
N ASN A 51 -17.73 -31.75 55.21
CA ASN A 51 -17.32 -33.06 55.73
C ASN A 51 -17.80 -34.25 54.88
N THR A 52 -18.50 -33.97 53.76
CA THR A 52 -18.81 -34.96 52.72
C THR A 52 -17.60 -35.28 51.83
N ASN A 53 -16.47 -34.59 52.00
CA ASN A 53 -15.19 -34.92 51.35
C ASN A 53 -14.65 -36.29 51.82
N THR A 54 -14.90 -37.34 51.03
CA THR A 54 -14.50 -38.72 51.35
C THR A 54 -13.00 -38.98 51.20
N ASN A 55 -12.31 -38.15 50.40
CA ASN A 55 -10.93 -38.42 49.96
C ASN A 55 -9.88 -37.54 50.66
N ASN A 56 -10.28 -36.77 51.68
CA ASN A 56 -9.43 -35.80 52.40
C ASN A 56 -8.68 -34.83 51.47
N ALA A 57 -9.25 -34.52 50.30
CA ALA A 57 -8.61 -33.63 49.35
C ALA A 57 -8.51 -32.20 49.94
N PRO A 58 -7.37 -31.50 49.76
CA PRO A 58 -7.19 -30.12 50.27
C PRO A 58 -8.10 -29.12 49.57
N THR A 59 -8.69 -29.50 48.43
CA THR A 59 -9.78 -28.77 47.77
C THR A 59 -10.88 -29.76 47.43
N PHE A 60 -12.12 -29.43 47.76
CA PHE A 60 -13.30 -30.27 47.55
C PHE A 60 -14.46 -29.45 46.98
N LYS A 61 -15.16 -29.99 45.98
CA LYS A 61 -16.24 -29.29 45.28
C LYS A 61 -17.58 -30.02 45.49
N VAL A 62 -18.61 -29.28 45.86
CA VAL A 62 -20.02 -29.70 45.83
C VAL A 62 -20.73 -28.91 44.75
N SER A 63 -21.23 -29.57 43.71
CA SER A 63 -21.98 -28.93 42.62
C SER A 63 -23.48 -29.03 42.90
N VAL A 64 -24.17 -27.89 42.88
CA VAL A 64 -25.58 -27.78 43.24
C VAL A 64 -26.36 -27.26 42.03
N GLY A 65 -27.01 -28.14 41.29
CA GLY A 65 -27.84 -27.77 40.14
C GLY A 65 -29.23 -27.26 40.52
N ASN A 66 -29.98 -26.80 39.50
CA ASN A 66 -31.40 -26.41 39.61
C ASN A 66 -31.68 -25.29 40.63
N ILE A 67 -30.74 -24.34 40.79
CA ILE A 67 -30.96 -23.14 41.61
C ILE A 67 -31.56 -22.05 40.74
N LEU A 68 -32.69 -21.49 41.15
CA LEU A 68 -33.35 -20.40 40.42
C LEU A 68 -32.42 -19.19 40.30
N THR A 69 -32.41 -18.55 39.13
CA THR A 69 -31.64 -17.33 38.89
C THR A 69 -32.27 -16.12 39.63
N GLY A 70 -31.52 -15.05 39.83
CA GLY A 70 -31.89 -13.88 40.64
C GLY A 70 -31.15 -13.79 41.97
N THR A 71 -31.61 -12.91 42.86
CA THR A 71 -31.01 -12.73 44.20
C THR A 71 -31.27 -13.93 45.09
N ARG A 72 -30.20 -14.54 45.60
CA ARG A 72 -30.19 -15.71 46.48
C ARG A 72 -29.49 -15.39 47.77
N ILE A 73 -29.86 -16.10 48.83
CA ILE A 73 -29.21 -15.95 50.14
C ILE A 73 -28.20 -17.07 50.36
N LEU A 74 -26.97 -16.69 50.72
CA LEU A 74 -25.94 -17.60 51.18
C LEU A 74 -25.74 -17.41 52.68
N LYS A 75 -25.85 -18.51 53.45
CA LYS A 75 -25.46 -18.55 54.86
C LYS A 75 -24.40 -19.63 55.06
N LEU A 76 -23.32 -19.30 55.75
CA LEU A 76 -22.26 -20.21 56.13
C LEU A 76 -22.28 -20.40 57.64
N TYR A 77 -22.33 -21.64 58.09
CA TYR A 77 -22.22 -21.99 59.50
C TYR A 77 -20.98 -22.85 59.73
N ARG A 78 -20.24 -22.57 60.80
CA ARG A 78 -19.17 -23.44 61.29
C ARG A 78 -19.79 -24.58 62.11
N LEU A 79 -19.41 -25.82 61.80
CA LEU A 79 -19.89 -26.99 62.54
C LEU A 79 -19.21 -27.07 63.91
N LYS A 80 -20.01 -27.28 64.96
CA LYS A 80 -19.50 -27.55 66.32
C LYS A 80 -19.05 -29.01 66.48
N SER A 81 -19.72 -29.94 65.77
CA SER A 81 -19.38 -31.36 65.70
C SER A 81 -19.28 -31.77 64.23
N ASN A 82 -18.27 -32.56 63.87
CA ASN A 82 -17.99 -33.00 62.49
C ASN A 82 -19.04 -34.00 61.93
N SER A 83 -20.21 -34.13 62.55
CA SER A 83 -21.25 -35.10 62.19
C SER A 83 -22.21 -34.55 61.11
N VAL A 84 -22.53 -35.36 60.09
CA VAL A 84 -23.40 -34.99 58.93
C VAL A 84 -24.89 -35.31 59.15
N SER A 85 -25.35 -35.52 60.40
CA SER A 85 -26.72 -36.02 60.63
C SER A 85 -27.79 -35.00 60.21
N ALA A 86 -28.84 -35.47 59.53
CA ALA A 86 -30.02 -34.68 59.17
C ALA A 86 -30.68 -33.98 60.38
N ASN A 87 -30.48 -34.53 61.59
CA ASN A 87 -30.95 -34.00 62.87
C ASN A 87 -29.90 -33.19 63.65
N ALA A 88 -28.79 -32.77 63.02
CA ALA A 88 -27.84 -31.82 63.61
C ALA A 88 -28.45 -30.41 63.63
N ASN A 89 -29.50 -30.24 64.41
CA ASN A 89 -30.22 -29.00 64.65
C ASN A 89 -30.00 -28.57 66.10
N SER A 90 -28.78 -28.16 66.40
CA SER A 90 -28.52 -27.19 67.47
C SER A 90 -27.02 -26.95 67.58
N GLN A 91 -26.61 -25.69 67.40
CA GLN A 91 -25.29 -25.12 67.74
C GLN A 91 -24.22 -25.01 66.64
N ASN A 92 -24.56 -25.03 65.35
CA ASN A 92 -23.63 -24.49 64.34
C ASN A 92 -23.63 -22.95 64.42
N THR A 93 -22.45 -22.32 64.35
CA THR A 93 -22.31 -20.87 64.48
C THR A 93 -22.36 -20.21 63.11
N LEU A 94 -23.27 -19.25 62.88
CA LEU A 94 -23.29 -18.47 61.65
C LEU A 94 -22.00 -17.62 61.57
N VAL A 95 -21.23 -17.81 60.51
CA VAL A 95 -19.96 -17.09 60.28
C VAL A 95 -20.00 -16.15 59.08
N TYR A 96 -20.90 -16.39 58.13
CA TYR A 96 -21.12 -15.52 56.97
C TYR A 96 -22.58 -15.54 56.56
N SER A 97 -23.14 -14.39 56.23
CA SER A 97 -24.48 -14.27 55.66
C SER A 97 -24.50 -13.10 54.68
N ASN A 98 -24.76 -13.37 53.41
CA ASN A 98 -24.91 -12.33 52.41
C ASN A 98 -25.80 -12.80 51.26
N ASN A 99 -26.31 -11.84 50.50
CA ASN A 99 -27.00 -12.12 49.25
C ASN A 99 -25.98 -12.18 48.12
N PHE A 100 -26.23 -13.06 47.15
CA PHE A 100 -25.53 -13.06 45.87
C PHE A 100 -26.55 -13.06 44.74
N VAL A 101 -26.17 -12.55 43.57
CA VAL A 101 -27.03 -12.56 42.39
C VAL A 101 -26.57 -13.71 41.51
N LEU A 102 -27.42 -14.72 41.30
CA LEU A 102 -27.18 -15.78 40.34
C LEU A 102 -27.75 -15.36 38.99
N ARG A 103 -26.90 -14.86 38.10
CA ARG A 103 -27.37 -14.35 36.80
C ARG A 103 -27.85 -15.50 35.92
N ASP A 104 -28.85 -15.20 35.09
CA ASP A 104 -29.28 -16.13 34.07
C ASP A 104 -28.15 -16.43 33.10
N GLY A 105 -27.96 -17.71 32.77
CA GLY A 105 -26.82 -18.20 32.00
C GLY A 105 -25.49 -18.23 32.75
N TYR A 106 -25.43 -17.96 34.07
CA TYR A 106 -24.18 -18.03 34.84
C TYR A 106 -24.25 -19.08 35.95
N ASP A 107 -23.28 -19.99 35.98
CA ASP A 107 -22.93 -20.79 37.13
C ASP A 107 -22.14 -19.95 38.16
N MET A 108 -22.43 -20.17 39.44
CA MET A 108 -21.74 -19.47 40.53
C MET A 108 -20.70 -20.38 41.18
N ASN A 109 -19.45 -19.95 41.23
CA ASN A 109 -18.43 -20.56 42.06
C ASN A 109 -18.33 -19.82 43.39
N ILE A 110 -18.67 -20.50 44.48
CA ILE A 110 -18.54 -20.00 45.85
C ILE A 110 -17.37 -20.72 46.50
N THR A 111 -16.26 -20.02 46.71
CA THR A 111 -15.09 -20.58 47.40
C THR A 111 -15.13 -20.24 48.88
N ILE A 112 -15.05 -21.25 49.74
CA ILE A 112 -14.99 -21.13 51.19
C ILE A 112 -13.60 -21.56 51.64
N LEU A 113 -12.87 -20.63 52.24
CA LEU A 113 -11.54 -20.87 52.79
C LEU A 113 -11.64 -21.42 54.22
N ALA A 114 -10.57 -22.07 54.69
CA ALA A 114 -10.51 -22.65 56.03
C ALA A 114 -10.80 -21.64 57.17
N ASN A 115 -10.49 -20.37 56.97
CA ASN A 115 -10.75 -19.26 57.91
C ASN A 115 -12.21 -18.76 57.90
N GLY A 116 -13.08 -19.29 57.02
CA GLY A 116 -14.48 -18.88 56.89
C GLY A 116 -14.71 -17.73 55.92
N GLU A 117 -13.67 -17.25 55.23
CA GLU A 117 -13.81 -16.27 54.15
C GLU A 117 -14.54 -16.90 52.95
N VAL A 118 -15.45 -16.12 52.37
CA VAL A 118 -16.25 -16.52 51.21
C VAL A 118 -15.90 -15.63 50.02
N GLN A 119 -15.53 -16.27 48.91
CA GLN A 119 -15.21 -15.62 47.65
C GLN A 119 -16.19 -16.08 46.58
N PHE A 120 -16.58 -15.17 45.70
CA PHE A 120 -17.51 -15.44 44.61
C PHE A 120 -16.79 -15.24 43.28
N SER A 121 -17.00 -16.16 42.34
CA SER A 121 -16.70 -15.95 40.94
C SER A 121 -17.80 -16.56 40.08
N GLU A 122 -18.07 -15.95 38.94
CA GLU A 122 -19.08 -16.44 38.00
C GLU A 122 -18.38 -17.07 36.79
N VAL A 123 -18.95 -18.18 36.33
CA VAL A 123 -18.63 -18.86 35.07
C VAL A 123 -19.97 -19.09 34.39
N ILE A 124 -20.07 -19.29 33.08
CA ILE A 124 -21.38 -19.58 32.49
C ILE A 124 -21.81 -21.02 32.71
N SER A 125 -23.12 -21.20 32.84
CA SER A 125 -23.76 -22.51 33.02
C SER A 125 -23.86 -23.27 31.71
N ASP A 126 -23.26 -24.47 31.66
CA ASP A 126 -23.38 -25.40 30.51
C ASP A 126 -24.85 -25.79 30.22
N VAL A 127 -25.73 -25.71 31.22
CA VAL A 127 -27.10 -26.28 31.19
C VAL A 127 -28.15 -25.30 30.68
N ASN A 128 -27.82 -24.01 30.60
CA ASN A 128 -28.67 -22.99 30.02
C ASN A 128 -27.79 -22.06 29.19
N MET A 129 -27.16 -22.63 28.15
CA MET A 129 -26.69 -21.82 27.04
C MET A 129 -27.94 -21.17 26.43
N PRO A 130 -28.16 -19.84 26.55
CA PRO A 130 -28.64 -19.18 25.36
C PRO A 130 -27.60 -19.57 24.32
N VAL A 131 -28.02 -20.26 23.27
CA VAL A 131 -27.24 -20.26 22.05
C VAL A 131 -27.23 -18.80 21.62
N SER A 132 -26.29 -18.02 22.16
CA SER A 132 -25.91 -16.75 21.58
C SER A 132 -25.13 -17.13 20.35
N THR A 133 -25.88 -17.47 19.29
CA THR A 133 -25.37 -17.54 17.93
C THR A 133 -24.80 -16.19 17.49
N GLY A 134 -25.12 -15.11 18.21
CA GLY A 134 -24.56 -13.78 18.04
C GLY A 134 -23.32 -13.55 18.89
N ALA A 135 -22.33 -12.89 18.30
CA ALA A 135 -21.25 -12.26 19.04
C ALA A 135 -21.76 -11.26 20.08
N MET A 136 -20.94 -10.97 21.08
CA MET A 136 -21.16 -9.98 22.12
C MET A 136 -21.73 -8.69 21.54
N GLY A 137 -22.87 -8.22 22.06
CA GLY A 137 -23.50 -7.01 21.59
C GLY A 137 -22.61 -5.77 21.72
N MET A 138 -22.77 -4.80 20.82
CA MET A 138 -21.91 -3.60 20.74
C MET A 138 -21.80 -2.82 22.05
N ALA A 139 -22.88 -2.73 22.85
CA ALA A 139 -22.86 -2.05 24.14
C ALA A 139 -21.95 -2.76 25.16
N ALA A 140 -22.11 -4.08 25.32
CA ALA A 140 -21.27 -4.90 26.18
C ALA A 140 -19.80 -4.89 25.72
N PHE A 141 -19.59 -4.95 24.40
CA PHE A 141 -18.27 -4.87 23.80
C PHE A 141 -17.59 -3.52 24.06
N ASN A 142 -18.32 -2.41 23.96
CA ASN A 142 -17.79 -1.08 24.26
C ASN A 142 -17.44 -0.92 25.76
N THR A 143 -18.25 -1.47 26.66
CA THR A 143 -17.93 -1.51 28.09
C THR A 143 -16.66 -2.31 28.36
N LEU A 144 -16.53 -3.51 27.77
CA LEU A 144 -15.32 -4.32 27.84
C LEU A 144 -14.09 -3.54 27.33
N LYS A 145 -14.23 -2.91 26.16
CA LYS A 145 -13.19 -2.12 25.51
C LYS A 145 -12.73 -0.95 26.40
N GLN A 146 -13.66 -0.20 26.98
CA GLN A 146 -13.35 0.91 27.90
C GLN A 146 -12.66 0.43 29.18
N ASN A 147 -13.12 -0.69 29.75
CA ASN A 147 -12.52 -1.30 30.94
C ASN A 147 -11.08 -1.76 30.69
N ILE A 148 -10.75 -2.22 29.48
CA ILE A 148 -9.39 -2.57 29.07
C ILE A 148 -8.56 -1.30 28.83
N GLN A 149 -9.10 -0.33 28.09
CA GLN A 149 -8.40 0.92 27.76
C GLN A 149 -8.02 1.74 29.01
N SER A 150 -8.86 1.73 30.05
CA SER A 150 -8.61 2.46 31.29
C SER A 150 -7.46 1.90 32.14
N GLN A 151 -6.92 0.72 31.81
CA GLN A 151 -5.80 0.13 32.55
C GLN A 151 -4.48 0.82 32.19
N GLY A 152 -3.66 1.17 33.18
CA GLY A 152 -2.40 1.88 32.98
C GLY A 152 -1.24 1.01 32.45
N SER A 153 -1.29 -0.30 32.65
CA SER A 153 -0.24 -1.24 32.27
C SER A 153 -0.64 -2.07 31.05
N GLN A 154 0.29 -2.24 30.09
CA GLN A 154 0.10 -3.11 28.93
C GLN A 154 -0.09 -4.58 29.33
N ALA A 155 0.62 -5.05 30.35
CA ALA A 155 0.47 -6.42 30.84
C ALA A 155 -0.95 -6.68 31.37
N VAL A 156 -1.50 -5.72 32.12
CA VAL A 156 -2.88 -5.80 32.65
C VAL A 156 -3.92 -5.76 31.53
N ARG A 157 -3.65 -5.02 30.45
CA ARG A 157 -4.51 -5.02 29.25
C ARG A 157 -4.50 -6.40 28.57
N SER A 158 -3.32 -6.97 28.35
CA SER A 158 -3.16 -8.32 27.79
C SER A 158 -3.87 -9.37 28.63
N GLU A 159 -3.75 -9.31 29.96
CA GLU A 159 -4.44 -10.22 30.89
C GLU A 159 -5.96 -10.09 30.81
N LYS A 160 -6.50 -8.87 30.83
CA LYS A 160 -7.96 -8.67 30.70
C LYS A 160 -8.51 -9.13 29.36
N ILE A 161 -7.73 -8.97 28.28
CA ILE A 161 -8.10 -9.51 26.96
C ILE A 161 -8.04 -11.04 26.97
N ARG A 162 -7.03 -11.63 27.62
CA ARG A 162 -6.93 -13.09 27.82
C ARG A 162 -8.15 -13.62 28.56
N ASP A 163 -8.52 -13.01 29.68
CA ASP A 163 -9.69 -13.37 30.47
C ASP A 163 -10.98 -13.27 29.64
N ALA A 164 -11.08 -12.22 28.82
CA ALA A 164 -12.22 -12.02 27.94
C ALA A 164 -12.34 -13.12 26.88
N PHE A 165 -11.24 -13.57 26.27
CA PHE A 165 -11.22 -14.64 25.27
C PHE A 165 -11.31 -16.05 25.88
N TRP A 166 -10.82 -16.24 27.11
CA TRP A 166 -10.89 -17.51 27.82
C TRP A 166 -12.30 -17.81 28.34
N ASN A 167 -13.06 -16.77 28.66
CA ASN A 167 -14.45 -16.90 29.07
C ASN A 167 -15.28 -17.42 27.87
N SER A 168 -15.75 -18.67 27.98
CA SER A 168 -16.45 -19.45 26.96
C SER A 168 -17.73 -18.83 26.41
N ASP A 169 -18.14 -17.69 26.94
CA ASP A 169 -19.47 -17.13 26.80
C ASP A 169 -19.44 -15.72 26.26
N ASN A 170 -18.24 -15.16 26.27
CA ASN A 170 -17.90 -14.08 25.37
C ASN A 170 -17.66 -14.68 23.99
N ARG A 171 -18.70 -14.67 23.17
CA ARG A 171 -18.58 -14.87 21.72
C ARG A 171 -18.19 -13.55 21.06
N PHE A 172 -17.30 -13.57 20.08
CA PHE A 172 -16.85 -12.36 19.37
C PHE A 172 -17.02 -12.52 17.87
N THR A 173 -17.12 -11.40 17.16
CA THR A 173 -16.79 -11.35 15.74
C THR A 173 -15.29 -11.18 15.57
N SER A 174 -14.75 -11.58 14.43
CA SER A 174 -13.38 -11.32 14.02
C SER A 174 -13.07 -9.82 14.08
N ALA A 175 -14.03 -8.95 13.74
CA ALA A 175 -13.90 -7.50 13.88
C ALA A 175 -13.75 -7.02 15.35
N GLN A 176 -14.44 -7.65 16.30
CA GLN A 176 -14.32 -7.35 17.72
C GLN A 176 -13.00 -7.86 18.31
N VAL A 177 -12.59 -9.08 17.93
CA VAL A 177 -11.27 -9.63 18.28
C VAL A 177 -10.17 -8.68 17.79
N ARG A 178 -10.26 -8.22 16.53
CA ARG A 178 -9.33 -7.23 15.96
C ARG A 178 -9.20 -5.99 16.83
N GLN A 179 -10.33 -5.42 17.27
CA GLN A 179 -10.34 -4.20 18.08
C GLN A 179 -9.69 -4.38 19.46
N LEU A 180 -9.74 -5.59 20.04
CA LEU A 180 -9.05 -5.91 21.28
C LEU A 180 -7.55 -6.16 21.04
N LEU A 181 -7.20 -6.90 19.99
CA LEU A 181 -5.82 -7.23 19.63
C LEU A 181 -4.96 -5.99 19.33
N VAL A 182 -5.53 -4.94 18.72
CA VAL A 182 -4.80 -3.69 18.46
C VAL A 182 -4.50 -2.86 19.73
N MET A 183 -5.10 -3.21 20.88
CA MET A 183 -4.80 -2.57 22.17
C MET A 183 -3.56 -3.12 22.85
N VAL A 184 -3.07 -4.28 22.38
CA VAL A 184 -1.91 -4.98 22.90
C VAL A 184 -0.68 -4.52 22.12
N SER A 185 0.35 -3.99 22.77
CA SER A 185 1.56 -3.52 22.08
C SER A 185 2.51 -4.65 21.68
N SER A 186 2.57 -5.74 22.45
CA SER A 186 3.41 -6.91 22.20
C SER A 186 2.83 -7.77 21.08
N GLU A 187 3.60 -8.04 20.03
CA GLU A 187 3.16 -8.92 18.94
C GLU A 187 3.08 -10.39 19.36
N SER A 188 3.96 -10.83 20.26
CA SER A 188 3.91 -12.18 20.82
C SER A 188 2.63 -12.38 21.62
N ASP A 189 2.29 -11.44 22.50
CA ASP A 189 1.04 -11.49 23.28
C ASP A 189 -0.17 -11.44 22.35
N ARG A 190 -0.13 -10.58 21.32
CA ARG A 190 -1.20 -10.49 20.32
C ARG A 190 -1.41 -11.83 19.62
N LEU A 191 -0.34 -12.59 19.35
CA LEU A 191 -0.43 -13.87 18.66
C LEU A 191 -1.06 -14.93 19.56
N ASP A 192 -0.62 -15.00 20.81
CA ASP A 192 -1.18 -15.93 21.80
C ASP A 192 -2.66 -15.65 22.04
N LEU A 193 -3.01 -14.36 22.17
CA LEU A 193 -4.39 -13.92 22.34
C LEU A 193 -5.25 -14.18 21.09
N ALA A 194 -4.70 -14.02 19.88
CA ALA A 194 -5.42 -14.34 18.66
C ALA A 194 -5.66 -15.84 18.54
N LYS A 195 -4.68 -16.70 18.82
CA LYS A 195 -4.87 -18.16 18.85
C LYS A 195 -5.93 -18.57 19.88
N LEU A 196 -5.92 -17.94 21.06
CA LEU A 196 -6.91 -18.15 22.11
C LEU A 196 -8.33 -17.74 21.67
N ALA A 197 -8.47 -16.61 20.98
CA ALA A 197 -9.78 -16.08 20.57
C ALA A 197 -10.52 -16.98 19.57
N TYR A 198 -9.83 -17.84 18.82
CA TYR A 198 -10.40 -18.65 17.73
C TYR A 198 -11.64 -19.44 18.17
N ALA A 199 -11.57 -20.09 19.33
CA ALA A 199 -12.67 -20.90 19.86
C ALA A 199 -13.92 -20.08 20.24
N GLY A 200 -13.75 -18.77 20.47
CA GLY A 200 -14.81 -17.84 20.84
C GLY A 200 -15.38 -17.03 19.67
N VAL A 201 -14.92 -17.26 18.44
CA VAL A 201 -15.38 -16.48 17.27
C VAL A 201 -16.60 -17.10 16.60
N THR A 202 -17.53 -16.24 16.18
CA THR A 202 -18.80 -16.62 15.54
C THR A 202 -18.75 -16.61 14.02
N ASP A 203 -17.87 -15.80 13.42
CA ASP A 203 -17.62 -15.67 11.98
C ASP A 203 -16.22 -16.23 11.64
N THR A 204 -16.03 -17.53 11.88
CA THR A 204 -14.72 -18.21 11.75
C THR A 204 -14.15 -18.12 10.33
N GLU A 205 -15.00 -17.99 9.31
CA GLU A 205 -14.63 -17.74 7.92
C GLU A 205 -13.88 -16.43 7.72
N ASN A 206 -14.13 -15.42 8.58
CA ASN A 206 -13.46 -14.13 8.54
C ASN A 206 -12.24 -14.07 9.46
N PHE A 207 -11.99 -15.11 10.26
CA PHE A 207 -10.95 -15.07 11.30
C PHE A 207 -9.54 -14.98 10.73
N ALA A 208 -9.30 -15.55 9.55
CA ALA A 208 -8.03 -15.44 8.83
C ALA A 208 -7.63 -13.98 8.55
N THR A 209 -8.60 -13.06 8.42
CA THR A 209 -8.33 -11.62 8.16
C THR A 209 -7.61 -10.92 9.31
N LEU A 210 -7.58 -11.53 10.50
CA LEU A 210 -6.83 -11.05 11.66
C LEU A 210 -5.31 -11.15 11.46
N SER A 211 -4.80 -11.83 10.44
CA SER A 211 -3.38 -11.77 10.06
C SER A 211 -2.90 -10.31 9.97
N ASN A 212 -3.76 -9.41 9.51
CA ASN A 212 -3.48 -7.98 9.36
C ASN A 212 -3.27 -7.21 10.67
N VAL A 213 -3.52 -7.83 11.84
CA VAL A 213 -3.19 -7.22 13.12
C VAL A 213 -1.73 -7.40 13.49
N PHE A 214 -0.97 -8.25 12.81
CA PHE A 214 0.46 -8.42 13.07
C PHE A 214 1.30 -7.62 12.07
N ASN A 215 2.36 -7.01 12.57
CA ASN A 215 3.43 -6.35 11.80
C ASN A 215 4.55 -7.35 11.45
N SER A 216 4.73 -8.36 12.32
CA SER A 216 5.47 -9.62 12.21
C SER A 216 5.17 -10.54 11.02
N THR A 217 6.04 -10.70 10.01
CA THR A 217 5.84 -11.75 8.96
C THR A 217 5.80 -13.13 9.58
N THR A 218 6.72 -13.40 10.51
CA THR A 218 6.75 -14.65 11.27
C THR A 218 5.45 -14.85 12.04
N ARG A 219 4.97 -13.81 12.73
CA ARG A 219 3.74 -13.89 13.52
C ARG A 219 2.47 -14.06 12.68
N ARG A 220 2.43 -13.46 11.48
CA ARG A 220 1.35 -13.69 10.51
C ARG A 220 1.35 -15.12 9.99
N ASN A 221 2.50 -15.65 9.61
CA ASN A 221 2.61 -17.03 9.12
C ASN A 221 2.20 -18.01 10.23
N GLU A 222 2.71 -17.84 11.46
CA GLU A 222 2.31 -18.66 12.62
C GLU A 222 0.80 -18.59 12.91
N PHE A 223 0.17 -17.44 12.70
CA PHE A 223 -1.28 -17.28 12.87
C PHE A 223 -2.07 -17.95 11.73
N VAL A 224 -1.65 -17.76 10.48
CA VAL A 224 -2.29 -18.35 9.30
C VAL A 224 -2.20 -19.88 9.35
N GLU A 225 -1.03 -20.44 9.65
CA GLU A 225 -0.82 -21.88 9.84
C GLU A 225 -1.74 -22.42 10.95
N PHE A 226 -1.88 -21.68 12.06
CA PHE A 226 -2.81 -22.04 13.12
C PHE A 226 -4.27 -22.08 12.62
N VAL A 227 -4.75 -21.05 11.91
CA VAL A 227 -6.13 -21.01 11.38
C VAL A 227 -6.37 -22.13 10.36
N GLN A 228 -5.39 -22.40 9.50
CA GLN A 228 -5.43 -23.51 8.55
C GLN A 228 -5.51 -24.86 9.27
N SER A 229 -4.75 -25.06 10.35
CA SER A 229 -4.80 -26.30 11.15
C SER A 229 -6.14 -26.58 11.84
N LYS A 230 -7.02 -25.58 11.94
CA LYS A 230 -8.35 -25.68 12.56
C LYS A 230 -9.50 -25.79 11.56
N SER A 231 -9.21 -25.62 10.27
CA SER A 231 -10.19 -25.79 9.20
C SER A 231 -10.12 -27.24 8.72
N ASP A 232 -11.17 -28.04 8.97
CA ASP A 232 -11.26 -29.47 8.65
C ASP A 232 -11.45 -29.74 7.13
N THR A 233 -10.88 -28.87 6.31
CA THR A 233 -10.95 -28.93 4.86
C THR A 233 -9.60 -29.42 4.34
N THR A 234 -9.63 -30.62 3.77
CA THR A 234 -8.79 -30.96 2.62
C THR A 234 -8.65 -29.72 1.72
N PRO A 235 -7.45 -29.43 1.18
CA PRO A 235 -7.15 -28.15 0.56
C PRO A 235 -8.18 -27.85 -0.53
N ALA A 236 -9.12 -26.95 -0.22
CA ALA A 236 -9.99 -26.38 -1.21
C ALA A 236 -9.07 -25.72 -2.22
N THR A 237 -9.14 -26.17 -3.47
CA THR A 237 -8.52 -25.50 -4.60
C THR A 237 -9.10 -24.09 -4.65
N THR A 238 -8.39 -23.12 -4.07
CA THR A 238 -8.75 -21.71 -4.12
C THR A 238 -8.62 -21.28 -5.58
N THR A 239 -9.74 -21.30 -6.31
CA THR A 239 -9.81 -20.65 -7.61
C THR A 239 -9.69 -19.16 -7.38
N ARG A 240 -8.46 -18.64 -7.54
CA ARG A 240 -8.19 -17.21 -7.50
C ARG A 240 -8.99 -16.52 -8.61
N THR A 241 -9.51 -15.33 -8.31
CA THR A 241 -10.25 -14.50 -9.26
C THR A 241 -9.43 -13.25 -9.59
N LEU A 242 -9.57 -12.66 -10.78
CA LEU A 242 -8.79 -11.46 -11.10
C LEU A 242 -9.22 -10.29 -10.19
N ILE A 243 -8.27 -9.56 -9.61
CA ILE A 243 -8.58 -8.41 -8.76
C ILE A 243 -9.25 -7.29 -9.57
N SER A 244 -10.34 -6.73 -9.04
CA SER A 244 -11.01 -5.56 -9.64
C SER A 244 -10.23 -4.27 -9.37
N ASP A 245 -10.39 -3.26 -10.23
CA ASP A 245 -9.72 -1.96 -10.08
C ASP A 245 -10.03 -1.29 -8.73
N SER A 246 -11.27 -1.42 -8.23
CA SER A 246 -11.67 -0.87 -6.94
C SER A 246 -10.91 -1.54 -5.78
N ASN A 247 -10.83 -2.88 -5.78
CA ASN A 247 -10.11 -3.63 -4.75
C ASN A 247 -8.60 -3.40 -4.84
N PHE A 248 -8.08 -3.28 -6.05
CA PHE A 248 -6.68 -2.97 -6.29
C PHE A 248 -6.31 -1.55 -5.81
N ASN A 249 -7.15 -0.55 -6.08
CA ASN A 249 -6.93 0.82 -5.58
C ASN A 249 -7.00 0.92 -4.05
N THR A 250 -7.89 0.14 -3.43
CA THR A 250 -7.95 -0.01 -1.96
C THR A 250 -6.64 -0.61 -1.43
N LEU A 251 -6.14 -1.67 -2.05
CA LEU A 251 -4.86 -2.28 -1.68
C LEU A 251 -3.69 -1.30 -1.82
N VAL A 252 -3.57 -0.59 -2.94
CA VAL A 252 -2.51 0.42 -3.18
C VAL A 252 -2.57 1.53 -2.13
N THR A 253 -3.75 2.03 -1.81
CA THR A 253 -3.94 3.08 -0.79
C THR A 253 -3.54 2.57 0.59
N ASN A 254 -3.96 1.35 0.96
CA ASN A 254 -3.62 0.73 2.23
C ASN A 254 -2.10 0.53 2.39
N VAL A 255 -1.40 0.13 1.33
CA VAL A 255 0.05 -0.02 1.33
C VAL A 255 0.73 1.36 1.43
N LYS A 256 0.30 2.35 0.64
CA LYS A 256 0.85 3.72 0.69
C LYS A 256 0.78 4.34 2.09
N ASN A 257 -0.32 4.11 2.80
CA ASN A 257 -0.58 4.66 4.12
C ASN A 257 0.20 3.97 5.26
N LYS A 258 0.98 2.92 4.97
CA LYS A 258 1.86 2.32 5.98
C LYS A 258 3.04 3.26 6.27
N TRP A 259 3.26 3.51 7.56
CA TRP A 259 4.25 4.48 8.04
C TRP A 259 5.72 4.02 7.87
N SER A 260 5.96 2.72 7.62
CA SER A 260 7.31 2.17 7.40
C SER A 260 7.37 1.27 6.17
N GLN A 261 8.57 1.15 5.58
CA GLN A 261 8.82 0.28 4.42
C GLN A 261 8.61 -1.20 4.75
N SER A 262 9.00 -1.64 5.95
CA SER A 262 8.74 -3.00 6.42
C SER A 262 7.24 -3.32 6.39
N LEU A 263 6.38 -2.42 6.87
CA LEU A 263 4.93 -2.61 6.85
C LEU A 263 4.32 -2.57 5.44
N LYS A 264 4.96 -1.88 4.49
CA LYS A 264 4.56 -1.90 3.07
C LYS A 264 4.86 -3.26 2.47
N SER A 265 6.09 -3.74 2.61
CA SER A 265 6.50 -5.07 2.16
C SER A 265 5.60 -6.15 2.79
N GLU A 266 5.26 -5.97 4.06
CA GLU A 266 4.39 -6.86 4.79
C GLU A 266 2.96 -6.93 4.23
N ALA A 267 2.33 -5.78 3.98
CA ALA A 267 1.00 -5.73 3.36
C ALA A 267 0.99 -6.38 1.96
N LEU A 268 2.06 -6.26 1.19
CA LEU A 268 2.17 -6.88 -0.12
C LEU A 268 2.41 -8.40 -0.04
N ARG A 269 3.19 -8.88 0.93
CA ARG A 269 3.37 -10.33 1.17
C ARG A 269 2.01 -11.01 1.41
N ASP A 270 1.15 -10.39 2.23
CA ASP A 270 -0.19 -10.93 2.51
C ASP A 270 -1.13 -10.86 1.30
N ALA A 271 -1.07 -9.78 0.53
CA ALA A 271 -1.84 -9.68 -0.72
C ALA A 271 -1.52 -10.82 -1.70
N PHE A 272 -0.25 -11.23 -1.85
CA PHE A 272 0.14 -12.28 -2.79
C PHE A 272 -0.06 -13.72 -2.27
N MET A 273 0.05 -13.94 -0.96
CA MET A 273 -0.10 -15.28 -0.36
C MET A 273 -1.54 -15.60 0.05
N ASN A 274 -2.20 -14.65 0.70
CA ASN A 274 -3.41 -14.91 1.47
C ASN A 274 -4.68 -14.34 0.83
N SER A 275 -4.55 -13.64 -0.31
CA SER A 275 -5.72 -13.23 -1.08
C SER A 275 -6.18 -14.32 -2.05
N ASN A 276 -7.49 -14.34 -2.31
CA ASN A 276 -8.09 -15.13 -3.39
C ASN A 276 -8.01 -14.41 -4.74
N TYR A 277 -7.02 -13.53 -4.93
CA TYR A 277 -6.89 -12.74 -6.14
C TYR A 277 -5.70 -13.13 -7.01
N TYR A 278 -5.92 -13.14 -8.32
CA TYR A 278 -4.89 -12.99 -9.32
C TYR A 278 -4.65 -11.51 -9.59
N TYR A 279 -3.39 -11.17 -9.86
CA TYR A 279 -2.92 -9.86 -10.26
C TYR A 279 -2.42 -9.94 -11.71
N THR A 280 -2.47 -8.84 -12.43
CA THR A 280 -1.71 -8.69 -13.68
C THR A 280 -0.28 -8.32 -13.36
N THR A 281 0.64 -8.59 -14.27
CA THR A 281 2.05 -8.21 -14.16
C THR A 281 2.19 -6.69 -13.98
N ILE A 282 1.32 -5.89 -14.60
CA ILE A 282 1.29 -4.43 -14.42
C ILE A 282 0.88 -4.05 -12.99
N GLN A 283 -0.12 -4.72 -12.43
CA GLN A 283 -0.55 -4.50 -11.04
C GLN A 283 0.57 -4.88 -10.05
N VAL A 284 1.27 -6.01 -10.26
CA VAL A 284 2.44 -6.39 -9.46
C VAL A 284 3.53 -5.33 -9.57
N ARG A 285 3.82 -4.81 -10.77
CA ARG A 285 4.79 -3.72 -10.98
C ARG A 285 4.44 -2.47 -10.18
N GLN A 286 3.18 -2.06 -10.19
CA GLN A 286 2.71 -0.90 -9.44
C GLN A 286 2.87 -1.10 -7.93
N LEU A 287 2.58 -2.30 -7.42
CA LEU A 287 2.79 -2.65 -6.02
C LEU A 287 4.29 -2.65 -5.64
N MET A 288 5.16 -3.16 -6.53
CA MET A 288 6.62 -3.15 -6.30
C MET A 288 7.18 -1.72 -6.28
N GLY A 289 6.57 -0.78 -7.02
CA GLY A 289 6.92 0.64 -6.95
C GLY A 289 6.66 1.29 -5.58
N LEU A 290 5.90 0.65 -4.68
CA LEU A 290 5.62 1.15 -3.33
C LEU A 290 6.68 0.75 -2.30
N VAL A 291 7.56 -0.20 -2.64
CA VAL A 291 8.63 -0.73 -1.78
C VAL A 291 9.97 -0.19 -2.26
N THR A 292 10.76 0.41 -1.38
CA THR A 292 12.04 1.05 -1.78
C THR A 292 13.23 0.09 -1.80
N SER A 293 13.22 -0.95 -0.97
CA SER A 293 14.32 -1.93 -0.88
C SER A 293 14.26 -2.95 -2.03
N GLU A 294 15.37 -3.17 -2.70
CA GLU A 294 15.44 -4.20 -3.75
C GLU A 294 15.44 -5.62 -3.24
N SER A 295 15.99 -5.87 -2.05
CA SER A 295 15.92 -7.20 -1.43
C SER A 295 14.47 -7.56 -1.12
N ASP A 296 13.69 -6.62 -0.58
CA ASP A 296 12.27 -6.83 -0.31
C ASP A 296 11.46 -7.00 -1.60
N ARG A 297 11.76 -6.21 -2.63
CA ARG A 297 11.13 -6.37 -3.96
C ARG A 297 11.43 -7.76 -4.54
N MET A 298 12.64 -8.29 -4.33
CA MET A 298 13.03 -9.62 -4.82
C MET A 298 12.19 -10.72 -4.18
N ASP A 299 12.10 -10.70 -2.85
CA ASP A 299 11.28 -11.65 -2.11
C ASP A 299 9.80 -11.57 -2.53
N LEU A 300 9.27 -10.36 -2.61
CA LEU A 300 7.88 -10.11 -2.96
C LEU A 300 7.54 -10.54 -4.38
N ILE A 301 8.45 -10.35 -5.33
CA ILE A 301 8.24 -10.77 -6.71
C ILE A 301 8.23 -12.28 -6.83
N LYS A 302 9.19 -12.97 -6.20
CA LYS A 302 9.18 -14.45 -6.18
C LYS A 302 7.87 -14.99 -5.60
N LEU A 303 7.36 -14.30 -4.58
CA LEU A 303 6.07 -14.59 -3.94
C LEU A 303 4.85 -14.28 -4.82
N ALA A 304 4.93 -13.22 -5.62
CA ALA A 304 3.85 -12.79 -6.50
C ALA A 304 3.67 -13.70 -7.71
N TYR A 305 4.72 -14.40 -8.17
CA TYR A 305 4.69 -15.25 -9.37
C TYR A 305 3.46 -16.20 -9.45
N PRO A 306 3.15 -17.03 -8.43
CA PRO A 306 1.95 -17.89 -8.46
C PRO A 306 0.62 -17.12 -8.42
N ALA A 307 0.65 -15.83 -8.09
CA ALA A 307 -0.50 -14.95 -8.02
C ALA A 307 -0.70 -14.09 -9.28
N VAL A 308 0.04 -14.36 -10.36
CA VAL A 308 -0.09 -13.61 -11.61
C VAL A 308 -1.00 -14.35 -12.61
N SER A 309 -1.91 -13.60 -13.22
CA SER A 309 -2.84 -14.09 -14.26
C SER A 309 -2.21 -14.15 -15.66
N ASP A 310 -1.20 -13.33 -15.94
CA ASP A 310 -0.52 -13.19 -17.22
C ASP A 310 0.98 -13.52 -17.10
N ALA A 311 1.30 -14.73 -16.62
CA ALA A 311 2.68 -15.16 -16.32
C ALA A 311 3.68 -14.99 -17.48
N ASN A 312 3.21 -15.05 -18.75
CA ASN A 312 4.04 -14.78 -19.93
C ASN A 312 4.65 -13.36 -19.93
N ASN A 313 3.99 -12.39 -19.29
CA ASN A 313 4.48 -11.02 -19.18
C ASN A 313 5.39 -10.83 -17.97
N PHE A 314 5.47 -11.80 -17.05
CA PHE A 314 6.10 -11.64 -15.73
C PHE A 314 7.56 -11.20 -15.82
N ALA A 315 8.29 -11.70 -16.82
CA ALA A 315 9.66 -11.32 -17.13
C ALA A 315 9.83 -9.80 -17.27
N SER A 316 8.81 -9.06 -17.70
CA SER A 316 8.83 -7.60 -17.81
C SER A 316 9.04 -6.87 -16.47
N LEU A 317 8.85 -7.53 -15.31
CA LEU A 317 9.17 -7.01 -13.97
C LEU A 317 10.66 -6.91 -13.69
N TYR A 318 11.51 -7.39 -14.60
CA TYR A 318 12.97 -7.15 -14.58
C TYR A 318 13.33 -5.68 -14.33
N ASP A 319 12.44 -4.77 -14.77
CA ASP A 319 12.58 -3.33 -14.71
C ASP A 319 12.36 -2.71 -13.30
N VAL A 320 11.95 -3.51 -12.31
CA VAL A 320 11.73 -3.04 -10.93
C VAL A 320 13.01 -3.09 -10.07
N PHE A 321 14.08 -3.69 -10.60
CA PHE A 321 15.40 -3.80 -9.95
C PHE A 321 16.42 -2.90 -10.65
N ALA A 322 17.00 -1.95 -9.92
CA ALA A 322 18.08 -1.08 -10.39
C ALA A 322 19.47 -1.71 -10.22
N ASN A 323 19.67 -2.68 -9.34
CA ASN A 323 20.93 -3.41 -9.21
C ASN A 323 21.07 -4.54 -10.26
N ALA A 324 22.25 -4.68 -10.88
CA ALA A 324 22.52 -5.70 -11.89
C ALA A 324 22.49 -7.14 -11.34
N ALA A 325 22.96 -7.36 -10.11
CA ALA A 325 22.93 -8.67 -9.46
C ALA A 325 21.50 -9.11 -9.15
N ASN A 326 20.65 -8.22 -8.62
CA ASN A 326 19.23 -8.52 -8.39
C ASN A 326 18.50 -8.80 -9.71
N ARG A 327 18.85 -8.09 -10.79
CA ARG A 327 18.32 -8.37 -12.13
C ARG A 327 18.72 -9.74 -12.67
N ALA A 328 19.98 -10.14 -12.48
CA ALA A 328 20.45 -11.48 -12.83
C ALA A 328 19.71 -12.56 -12.02
N GLU A 329 19.59 -12.36 -10.71
CA GLU A 329 18.84 -13.27 -9.83
C GLU A 329 17.36 -13.41 -10.23
N PHE A 330 16.70 -12.30 -10.60
CA PHE A 330 15.33 -12.34 -11.09
C PHE A 330 15.21 -13.15 -12.39
N ASN A 331 16.16 -13.00 -13.33
CA ASN A 331 16.18 -13.77 -14.56
C ASN A 331 16.38 -15.26 -14.32
N ASP A 332 17.30 -15.62 -13.41
CA ASP A 332 17.51 -17.01 -13.02
C ASP A 332 16.22 -17.60 -12.44
N PHE A 333 15.51 -16.83 -11.61
CA PHE A 333 14.20 -17.22 -11.10
C PHE A 333 13.16 -17.43 -12.22
N VAL A 334 12.99 -16.48 -13.14
CA VAL A 334 12.04 -16.60 -14.26
C VAL A 334 12.38 -17.79 -15.17
N GLY A 335 13.66 -17.95 -15.50
CA GLY A 335 14.19 -19.08 -16.26
C GLY A 335 13.88 -20.43 -15.58
N SER A 336 14.06 -20.51 -14.26
CA SER A 336 13.74 -21.71 -13.47
C SER A 336 12.25 -22.10 -13.49
N LYS A 337 11.36 -21.16 -13.84
CA LYS A 337 9.91 -21.37 -13.95
C LYS A 337 9.44 -21.60 -15.39
N GLY A 338 10.36 -21.78 -16.33
CA GLY A 338 10.07 -22.01 -17.75
C GLY A 338 9.72 -20.74 -18.53
N GLY A 339 9.90 -19.55 -17.93
CA GLY A 339 9.80 -18.27 -18.62
C GLY A 339 11.09 -17.94 -19.37
N GLU A 340 11.00 -17.13 -20.41
CA GLU A 340 12.18 -16.61 -21.10
C GLU A 340 12.89 -15.59 -20.19
N ALA A 341 14.17 -15.83 -19.89
CA ALA A 341 15.00 -14.88 -19.17
C ALA A 341 15.05 -13.56 -19.95
N VAL A 342 14.82 -12.42 -19.26
CA VAL A 342 15.06 -11.12 -19.89
C VAL A 342 16.56 -10.98 -20.05
N ASN A 343 17.11 -11.22 -21.23
CA ASN A 343 18.56 -11.09 -21.44
C ASN A 343 19.05 -9.71 -20.98
N ALA A 344 19.67 -9.68 -19.79
CA ALA A 344 20.21 -8.51 -19.11
C ALA A 344 21.44 -7.91 -19.82
N GLY A 345 21.80 -8.43 -21.00
CA GLY A 345 22.73 -7.83 -21.93
C GLY A 345 22.06 -7.11 -23.11
N VAL A 346 20.76 -7.33 -23.33
CA VAL A 346 20.01 -6.56 -24.33
C VAL A 346 19.34 -5.43 -23.58
N LYS A 347 20.02 -4.29 -23.51
CA LYS A 347 19.33 -3.04 -23.27
C LYS A 347 18.19 -2.97 -24.30
N ALA A 348 16.95 -3.20 -23.86
CA ALA A 348 15.82 -3.30 -24.76
C ALA A 348 15.19 -1.91 -24.86
N GLN A 349 15.26 -1.33 -26.05
CA GLN A 349 14.59 -0.07 -26.35
C GLN A 349 13.11 -0.16 -25.97
N MET A 350 12.60 0.89 -25.32
CA MET A 350 11.19 1.02 -24.96
C MET A 350 10.34 0.81 -26.21
N THR A 351 9.38 -0.12 -26.13
CA THR A 351 8.49 -0.43 -27.24
C THR A 351 7.65 0.78 -27.62
N VAL A 352 7.22 0.87 -28.89
CA VAL A 352 6.40 1.98 -29.39
C VAL A 352 5.13 2.17 -28.56
N ASN A 353 4.45 1.08 -28.18
CA ASN A 353 3.23 1.15 -27.37
C ASN A 353 3.50 1.75 -25.98
N ASN A 354 4.53 1.28 -25.27
CA ASN A 354 4.90 1.82 -23.96
C ASN A 354 5.37 3.27 -24.05
N PHE A 355 6.09 3.59 -25.12
CA PHE A 355 6.52 4.96 -25.40
C PHE A 355 5.35 5.90 -25.67
N ASN A 356 4.33 5.46 -26.41
CA ASN A 356 3.12 6.25 -26.65
C ASN A 356 2.35 6.49 -25.36
N LEU A 357 2.22 5.48 -24.49
CA LEU A 357 1.59 5.65 -23.17
C LEU A 357 2.35 6.66 -22.30
N LEU A 358 3.68 6.58 -22.29
CA LEU A 358 4.54 7.54 -21.60
C LEU A 358 4.35 8.96 -22.16
N MET A 359 4.38 9.11 -23.49
CA MET A 359 4.20 10.38 -24.20
C MET A 359 2.85 11.01 -23.84
N THR A 360 1.75 10.25 -23.92
CA THR A 360 0.41 10.74 -23.55
C THR A 360 0.34 11.16 -22.08
N SER A 361 0.93 10.38 -21.17
CA SER A 361 0.96 10.68 -19.73
C SER A 361 1.73 11.98 -19.40
N ILE A 362 2.81 12.26 -20.14
CA ILE A 362 3.57 13.51 -19.97
C ILE A 362 2.83 14.67 -20.63
N GLN A 363 2.28 14.48 -21.83
CA GLN A 363 1.53 15.52 -22.54
C GLN A 363 0.29 15.99 -21.77
N SER A 364 -0.37 15.09 -21.03
CA SER A 364 -1.54 15.41 -20.21
C SER A 364 -1.21 16.24 -18.95
N LYS A 365 0.06 16.53 -18.65
CA LYS A 365 0.43 17.40 -17.54
C LYS A 365 0.01 18.84 -17.83
N TRP A 366 -0.63 19.48 -16.85
CA TRP A 366 -1.24 20.80 -17.01
C TRP A 366 -0.23 21.95 -17.02
N SER A 367 1.02 21.74 -16.56
CA SER A 367 2.07 22.77 -16.52
C SER A 367 3.39 22.28 -17.13
N GLN A 368 4.23 23.22 -17.59
CA GLN A 368 5.55 22.91 -18.13
C GLN A 368 6.49 22.31 -17.07
N ALA A 369 6.44 22.80 -15.83
CA ALA A 369 7.24 22.25 -14.74
C ALA A 369 6.96 20.76 -14.51
N LEU A 370 5.68 20.37 -14.53
CA LEU A 370 5.28 18.96 -14.37
C LEU A 370 5.64 18.09 -15.59
N LYS A 371 5.71 18.68 -16.79
CA LYS A 371 6.23 17.98 -17.98
C LYS A 371 7.71 17.72 -17.83
N THR A 372 8.49 18.74 -17.44
CA THR A 372 9.92 18.64 -17.18
C THR A 372 10.23 17.58 -16.13
N ASP A 373 9.52 17.58 -15.00
CA ASP A 373 9.72 16.58 -13.94
C ASP A 373 9.39 15.16 -14.42
N ALA A 374 8.30 14.99 -15.17
CA ALA A 374 7.92 13.68 -15.69
C ALA A 374 8.90 13.15 -16.76
N VAL A 375 9.48 14.03 -17.59
CA VAL A 375 10.58 13.67 -18.50
C VAL A 375 11.84 13.29 -17.72
N ARG A 376 12.17 14.03 -16.65
CA ARG A 376 13.29 13.70 -15.75
C ARG A 376 13.13 12.30 -15.16
N ASP A 377 11.97 12.01 -14.59
CA ASP A 377 11.66 10.70 -14.00
C ASP A 377 11.77 9.58 -15.05
N ALA A 378 11.28 9.84 -16.27
CA ALA A 378 11.37 8.88 -17.37
C ALA A 378 12.82 8.55 -17.74
N PHE A 379 13.71 9.55 -17.77
CA PHE A 379 15.13 9.34 -18.06
C PHE A 379 15.87 8.73 -16.88
N VAL A 380 15.60 9.13 -15.64
CA VAL A 380 16.26 8.62 -14.42
C VAL A 380 15.93 7.17 -14.12
N LYS A 381 14.75 6.69 -14.51
CA LYS A 381 14.36 5.28 -14.31
C LYS A 381 15.37 4.35 -15.01
N THR A 382 16.10 3.55 -14.23
CA THR A 382 17.24 2.69 -14.65
C THR A 382 16.88 1.60 -15.66
N THR A 383 15.60 1.44 -15.93
CA THR A 383 15.06 0.33 -16.69
C THR A 383 14.28 0.79 -17.90
N ASN A 384 14.21 2.11 -18.10
CA ASN A 384 13.82 2.70 -19.36
C ASN A 384 15.07 2.88 -20.23
N TYR A 385 15.05 2.30 -21.42
CA TYR A 385 16.03 2.56 -22.46
C TYR A 385 15.32 3.12 -23.70
N PHE A 386 15.94 4.06 -24.39
CA PHE A 386 15.31 4.81 -25.47
C PHE A 386 16.23 4.86 -26.70
N SER A 387 15.65 4.90 -27.89
CA SER A 387 16.40 5.43 -29.05
C SER A 387 16.60 6.94 -28.91
N THR A 388 17.57 7.46 -29.63
CA THR A 388 17.84 8.89 -29.73
C THR A 388 16.59 9.63 -30.22
N ASP A 389 15.80 9.05 -31.12
CA ASP A 389 14.52 9.60 -31.56
C ASP A 389 13.44 9.65 -30.46
N GLN A 390 13.39 8.65 -29.59
CA GLN A 390 12.48 8.65 -28.44
C GLN A 390 12.90 9.71 -27.41
N ILE A 391 14.20 9.85 -27.16
CA ILE A 391 14.77 10.91 -26.32
C ILE A 391 14.41 12.28 -26.91
N ARG A 392 14.62 12.48 -28.21
CA ARG A 392 14.24 13.71 -28.93
C ARG A 392 12.79 14.07 -28.67
N LYS A 393 11.86 13.14 -28.91
CA LYS A 393 10.42 13.37 -28.70
C LYS A 393 10.09 13.78 -27.26
N LEU A 394 10.74 13.17 -26.26
CA LEU A 394 10.56 13.56 -24.86
C LEU A 394 11.13 14.96 -24.56
N LEU A 395 12.32 15.27 -25.08
CA LEU A 395 12.96 16.58 -24.92
C LEU A 395 12.16 17.72 -25.58
N THR A 396 11.45 17.45 -26.69
CA THR A 396 10.59 18.46 -27.34
C THR A 396 9.37 18.87 -26.49
N LEU A 397 9.01 18.09 -25.46
CA LEU A 397 7.95 18.47 -24.52
C LEU A 397 8.41 19.54 -23.52
N VAL A 398 9.72 19.78 -23.40
CA VAL A 398 10.33 20.72 -22.45
C VAL A 398 10.66 22.02 -23.18
N THR A 399 10.06 23.13 -22.77
CA THR A 399 10.22 24.43 -23.44
C THR A 399 11.48 25.19 -23.01
N SER A 400 11.96 24.97 -21.78
CA SER A 400 13.17 25.59 -21.24
C SER A 400 14.41 24.91 -21.83
N GLU A 401 15.29 25.66 -22.51
CA GLU A 401 16.54 25.11 -23.06
C GLU A 401 17.50 24.65 -21.96
N THR A 402 17.55 25.36 -20.83
CA THR A 402 18.34 24.97 -19.66
C THR A 402 17.92 23.59 -19.15
N ASP A 403 16.62 23.38 -18.93
CA ASP A 403 16.11 22.09 -18.46
C ASP A 403 16.29 20.99 -19.52
N ARG A 404 16.05 21.34 -20.80
CA ARG A 404 16.24 20.43 -21.93
C ARG A 404 17.70 19.96 -22.01
N LEU A 405 18.67 20.83 -21.74
CA LEU A 405 20.09 20.50 -21.79
C LEU A 405 20.45 19.51 -20.68
N GLU A 406 20.04 19.82 -19.44
CA GLU A 406 20.29 18.96 -18.30
C GLU A 406 19.64 17.58 -18.49
N LEU A 407 18.41 17.54 -18.99
CA LEU A 407 17.70 16.30 -19.30
C LEU A 407 18.35 15.53 -20.45
N ALA A 408 18.84 16.22 -21.49
CA ALA A 408 19.54 15.59 -22.59
C ALA A 408 20.81 14.89 -22.08
N LYS A 409 21.67 15.58 -21.31
CA LYS A 409 22.84 14.96 -20.68
C LYS A 409 22.44 13.75 -19.83
N GLN A 410 21.40 13.89 -19.00
CA GLN A 410 20.92 12.82 -18.14
C GLN A 410 20.37 11.61 -18.90
N SER A 411 19.84 11.80 -20.12
CA SER A 411 19.29 10.72 -20.95
C SER A 411 20.35 9.82 -21.59
N PHE A 412 21.62 10.22 -21.63
CA PHE A 412 22.66 9.42 -22.30
C PHE A 412 22.81 8.01 -21.71
N ARG A 413 22.68 7.86 -20.38
CA ARG A 413 22.76 6.55 -19.72
C ARG A 413 21.66 5.56 -20.17
N SER A 414 20.56 6.06 -20.71
CA SER A 414 19.44 5.25 -21.20
C SER A 414 19.37 5.13 -22.73
N VAL A 415 20.34 5.68 -23.48
CA VAL A 415 20.32 5.62 -24.96
C VAL A 415 20.76 4.26 -25.53
N MET A 416 20.05 3.79 -26.56
CA MET A 416 20.28 2.52 -27.26
C MET A 416 21.15 2.61 -28.48
N ASP A 417 21.19 3.78 -29.09
CA ASP A 417 21.88 4.12 -30.32
C ASP A 417 22.83 5.32 -30.06
N PRO A 418 23.78 5.20 -29.10
CA PRO A 418 24.65 6.31 -28.68
C PRO A 418 25.43 6.93 -29.84
N ALA A 419 25.71 6.15 -30.88
CA ALA A 419 26.41 6.59 -32.08
C ALA A 419 25.73 7.78 -32.77
N ILE A 420 24.41 7.96 -32.64
CA ILE A 420 23.67 9.08 -33.24
C ILE A 420 23.20 10.11 -32.21
N PHE A 421 23.58 9.97 -30.94
CA PHE A 421 23.12 10.83 -29.86
C PHE A 421 23.46 12.32 -30.07
N TYR A 422 24.55 12.61 -30.79
CA TYR A 422 24.94 13.97 -31.17
C TYR A 422 23.88 14.69 -32.03
N GLN A 423 22.97 13.97 -32.68
CA GLN A 423 21.91 14.56 -33.49
C GLN A 423 20.92 15.40 -32.68
N LEU A 424 20.83 15.19 -31.35
CA LEU A 424 19.99 16.00 -30.46
C LEU A 424 20.49 17.44 -30.31
N SER A 425 21.68 17.76 -30.83
CA SER A 425 22.23 19.13 -30.85
C SER A 425 21.33 20.12 -31.61
N ASP A 426 20.50 19.64 -32.53
CA ASP A 426 19.50 20.45 -33.22
C ASP A 426 18.42 21.00 -32.28
N LEU A 427 18.19 20.33 -31.14
CA LEU A 427 17.22 20.76 -30.13
C LEU A 427 17.67 21.95 -29.28
N PHE A 428 18.87 22.50 -29.50
CA PHE A 428 19.42 23.63 -28.75
C PHE A 428 19.68 24.82 -29.67
N PRO A 429 18.66 25.65 -29.97
CA PRO A 429 18.82 26.88 -30.74
C PRO A 429 19.94 27.78 -30.22
N THR A 430 20.04 27.98 -28.90
CA THR A 430 21.12 28.77 -28.30
C THR A 430 22.45 28.01 -28.33
N ASN A 431 23.47 28.61 -28.92
CA ASN A 431 24.75 27.91 -29.08
C ASN A 431 25.53 27.65 -27.80
N SER A 432 25.37 28.44 -26.74
CA SER A 432 26.05 28.08 -25.48
C SER A 432 25.59 26.68 -25.05
N TYR A 433 24.27 26.43 -25.08
CA TYR A 433 23.70 25.13 -24.76
C TYR A 433 24.02 24.07 -25.83
N ARG A 434 24.02 24.44 -27.11
CA ARG A 434 24.43 23.55 -28.20
C ARG A 434 25.88 23.09 -28.07
N ASN A 435 26.80 24.02 -27.82
CA ASN A 435 28.22 23.75 -27.66
C ASN A 435 28.49 22.93 -26.41
N GLU A 436 27.79 23.23 -25.32
CA GLU A 436 27.86 22.46 -24.08
C GLU A 436 27.34 21.03 -24.28
N PHE A 437 26.21 20.85 -24.95
CA PHE A 437 25.70 19.52 -25.31
C PHE A 437 26.66 18.78 -26.23
N ASN A 438 27.18 19.43 -27.28
CA ASN A 438 28.12 18.84 -28.22
C ASN A 438 29.40 18.38 -27.53
N THR A 439 29.92 19.19 -26.61
CA THR A 439 31.09 18.84 -25.79
C THR A 439 30.81 17.59 -24.96
N TYR A 440 29.65 17.56 -24.29
CA TYR A 440 29.22 16.40 -23.51
C TYR A 440 29.04 15.14 -24.40
N ALA A 441 28.26 15.23 -25.46
CA ALA A 441 27.96 14.11 -26.35
C ALA A 441 29.22 13.56 -27.02
N SER A 442 30.16 14.43 -27.42
CA SER A 442 31.45 14.02 -27.97
C SER A 442 32.29 13.26 -26.96
N ALA A 443 32.36 13.75 -25.71
CA ALA A 443 33.07 13.08 -24.62
C ALA A 443 32.48 11.70 -24.29
N GLN A 444 31.16 11.54 -24.43
CA GLN A 444 30.48 10.28 -24.12
C GLN A 444 30.53 9.24 -25.25
N THR A 445 30.50 9.68 -26.51
CA THR A 445 30.41 8.78 -27.68
C THR A 445 31.76 8.50 -28.32
N GLY A 446 32.78 9.31 -28.03
CA GLY A 446 34.05 9.31 -28.76
C GLY A 446 33.92 9.85 -30.19
N VAL A 447 32.72 10.24 -30.61
CA VAL A 447 32.47 10.93 -31.87
C VAL A 447 32.78 12.40 -31.64
N THR A 448 33.92 12.86 -32.12
CA THR A 448 34.21 14.29 -32.14
C THR A 448 33.23 14.96 -33.10
N VAL A 449 32.18 15.56 -32.56
CA VAL A 449 31.40 16.52 -33.33
C VAL A 449 32.36 17.68 -33.55
N ASN A 450 32.84 17.88 -34.78
CA ASN A 450 33.75 18.98 -35.08
C ASN A 450 33.07 20.28 -34.64
N THR A 451 33.49 20.82 -33.49
CA THR A 451 32.98 22.06 -32.90
C THR A 451 33.40 23.30 -33.68
N GLY A 452 34.10 23.12 -34.82
CA GLY A 452 34.33 24.13 -35.85
C GLY A 452 33.45 23.99 -37.09
N VAL A 453 32.60 22.95 -37.21
CA VAL A 453 31.65 22.85 -38.32
C VAL A 453 30.49 23.78 -38.00
N LYS A 454 30.51 24.93 -38.67
CA LYS A 454 29.35 25.79 -38.80
C LYS A 454 28.21 24.91 -39.32
N THR A 455 27.28 24.55 -38.45
CA THR A 455 26.19 23.64 -38.78
C THR A 455 24.97 24.49 -39.09
N PRO A 456 24.43 24.43 -40.31
CA PRO A 456 23.37 25.35 -40.70
C PRO A 456 22.11 25.08 -39.87
N MET A 457 21.35 26.14 -39.60
CA MET A 457 20.08 26.08 -38.89
C MET A 457 19.19 24.97 -39.48
N SER A 458 18.52 24.18 -38.63
CA SER A 458 17.65 23.10 -39.09
C SER A 458 16.50 23.65 -39.95
N ASN A 459 15.94 22.85 -40.87
CA ASN A 459 14.81 23.30 -41.71
C ASN A 459 13.59 23.72 -40.88
N THR A 460 13.36 23.06 -39.73
CA THR A 460 12.25 23.38 -38.82
C THR A 460 12.47 24.73 -38.15
N ASP A 461 13.64 24.93 -37.52
CA ASP A 461 13.95 26.19 -36.83
C ASP A 461 14.05 27.35 -37.82
N PHE A 462 14.60 27.09 -39.00
CA PHE A 462 14.67 28.05 -40.08
C PHE A 462 13.28 28.47 -40.56
N SER A 463 12.34 27.53 -40.69
CA SER A 463 10.95 27.85 -41.03
C SER A 463 10.28 28.71 -39.96
N ILE A 464 10.53 28.44 -38.68
CA ILE A 464 10.03 29.25 -37.56
C ILE A 464 10.64 30.66 -37.59
N LEU A 465 11.95 30.77 -37.83
CA LEU A 465 12.65 32.04 -37.94
C LEU A 465 12.11 32.89 -39.10
N VAL A 466 11.93 32.28 -40.29
CA VAL A 466 11.34 32.96 -41.46
C VAL A 466 9.93 33.47 -41.14
N LEU A 467 9.09 32.67 -40.47
CA LEU A 467 7.75 33.11 -40.05
C LEU A 467 7.81 34.26 -39.04
N THR A 468 8.76 34.21 -38.10
CA THR A 468 8.96 35.24 -37.06
C THR A 468 9.35 36.57 -37.69
N ILE A 469 10.32 36.57 -38.61
CA ILE A 469 10.76 37.80 -39.30
C ILE A 469 9.66 38.31 -40.24
N ARG A 470 8.97 37.41 -40.98
CA ARG A 470 7.83 37.78 -41.83
C ARG A 470 6.70 38.46 -41.05
N GLY A 471 6.47 38.04 -39.81
CA GLY A 471 5.44 38.58 -38.93
C GLY A 471 5.63 40.05 -38.52
N ASN A 472 6.84 40.60 -38.68
CA ASN A 472 7.08 42.03 -38.44
C ASN A 472 6.43 42.88 -39.54
N PHE A 473 5.48 43.75 -39.19
CA PHE A 473 4.75 44.57 -40.16
C PHE A 473 5.63 45.66 -40.80
N LEU A 474 6.58 46.22 -40.05
CA LEU A 474 7.46 47.30 -40.50
C LEU A 474 8.77 46.74 -41.08
N GLN A 475 9.18 47.25 -42.25
CA GLN A 475 10.44 46.85 -42.91
C GLN A 475 11.67 47.10 -42.03
N LEU A 476 11.68 48.21 -41.27
CA LEU A 476 12.77 48.53 -40.34
C LEU A 476 12.94 47.45 -39.25
N LEU A 477 11.82 46.89 -38.76
CA LEU A 477 11.85 45.84 -37.74
C LEU A 477 12.33 44.50 -38.32
N LYS A 478 12.03 44.22 -39.60
CA LYS A 478 12.58 43.04 -40.30
C LYS A 478 14.09 43.14 -40.43
N VAL A 479 14.60 44.30 -40.88
CA VAL A 479 16.04 44.55 -41.00
C VAL A 479 16.72 44.42 -39.65
N GLN A 480 16.16 45.00 -38.58
CA GLN A 480 16.74 44.90 -37.24
C GLN A 480 16.77 43.44 -36.75
N ALA A 481 15.67 42.70 -36.92
CA ALA A 481 15.61 41.29 -36.54
C ALA A 481 16.63 40.43 -37.31
N GLU A 482 16.80 40.65 -38.62
CA GLU A 482 17.82 39.95 -39.41
C GLU A 482 19.25 40.35 -39.03
N ARG A 483 19.50 41.62 -38.69
CA ARG A 483 20.79 42.04 -38.14
C ARG A 483 21.11 41.30 -36.86
N ASP A 484 20.16 41.23 -35.92
CA ASP A 484 20.37 40.53 -34.64
C ASP A 484 20.62 39.04 -34.86
N VAL A 485 19.94 38.44 -35.84
CA VAL A 485 20.12 37.04 -36.24
C VAL A 485 21.52 36.79 -36.82
N PHE A 486 21.99 37.62 -37.75
CA PHE A 486 23.30 37.43 -38.38
C PHE A 486 24.48 37.92 -37.53
N ALA A 487 24.25 38.89 -36.63
CA ALA A 487 25.26 39.37 -35.69
C ALA A 487 25.52 38.36 -34.57
N ASN A 488 24.57 37.46 -34.30
CA ASN A 488 24.76 36.39 -33.33
C ASN A 488 25.85 35.43 -33.85
N PRO A 489 27.04 35.33 -33.19
CA PRO A 489 28.19 34.54 -33.67
C PRO A 489 27.94 33.03 -33.71
N ASN A 490 26.71 32.66 -33.39
CA ASN A 490 26.25 31.34 -33.10
C ASN A 490 25.23 30.82 -34.11
N ASN A 491 24.56 31.72 -34.82
CA ASN A 491 23.67 31.31 -35.89
C ASN A 491 24.51 31.00 -37.11
N PHE A 492 24.33 29.82 -37.68
CA PHE A 492 24.96 29.44 -38.94
C PHE A 492 23.88 29.05 -39.95
N PHE A 493 24.13 29.31 -41.22
CA PHE A 493 23.14 29.16 -42.27
C PHE A 493 23.79 28.66 -43.55
N THR A 494 23.05 27.89 -44.35
CA THR A 494 23.44 27.71 -45.74
C THR A 494 23.25 29.01 -46.51
N ALA A 495 24.01 29.22 -47.59
CA ALA A 495 23.85 30.36 -48.47
C ALA A 495 22.42 30.44 -49.04
N ALA A 496 21.73 29.30 -49.20
CA ALA A 496 20.31 29.26 -49.58
C ALA A 496 19.39 29.79 -48.48
N GLN A 497 19.65 29.47 -47.21
CA GLN A 497 18.91 30.00 -46.07
C GLN A 497 19.13 31.49 -45.87
N ILE A 498 20.38 31.95 -46.01
CA ILE A 498 20.72 33.39 -46.01
C ILE A 498 19.95 34.11 -47.12
N LYS A 499 19.92 33.54 -48.33
CA LYS A 499 19.17 34.09 -49.46
C LYS A 499 17.69 34.26 -49.13
N GLN A 500 17.07 33.25 -48.52
CA GLN A 500 15.66 33.27 -48.16
C GLN A 500 15.32 34.31 -47.08
N LEU A 501 16.22 34.55 -46.12
CA LEU A 501 16.06 35.61 -45.13
C LEU A 501 16.16 36.99 -45.79
N ILE A 502 17.26 37.25 -46.52
CA ILE A 502 17.50 38.57 -47.13
C ILE A 502 16.41 38.94 -48.17
N LEU A 503 15.77 37.94 -48.80
CA LEU A 503 14.62 38.15 -49.68
C LEU A 503 13.40 38.78 -48.98
N LEU A 504 13.30 38.71 -47.65
CA LEU A 504 12.21 39.32 -46.87
C LEU A 504 12.33 40.85 -46.76
N ILE A 505 13.51 41.39 -47.08
CA ILE A 505 13.85 42.81 -47.02
C ILE A 505 13.64 43.44 -48.40
N ASN A 506 13.01 44.61 -48.47
CA ASN A 506 12.73 45.26 -49.76
C ASN A 506 13.87 46.18 -50.24
N ALA A 507 14.57 46.85 -49.32
CA ALA A 507 15.55 47.86 -49.65
C ALA A 507 16.91 47.24 -49.99
N GLU A 508 17.41 47.50 -51.20
CA GLU A 508 18.69 46.98 -51.67
C GLU A 508 19.89 47.35 -50.77
N PRO A 509 20.01 48.61 -50.25
CA PRO A 509 21.08 48.95 -49.31
C PRO A 509 21.08 48.09 -48.04
N SER A 510 19.89 47.78 -47.50
CA SER A 510 19.75 46.91 -46.32
C SER A 510 20.06 45.45 -46.64
N ARG A 511 19.69 44.97 -47.84
CA ARG A 511 20.09 43.63 -48.29
C ARG A 511 21.61 43.50 -48.37
N LEU A 512 22.30 44.53 -48.85
CA LEU A 512 23.75 44.53 -48.99
C LEU A 512 24.45 44.53 -47.63
N GLU A 513 23.95 45.33 -46.69
CA GLU A 513 24.41 45.34 -45.30
C GLU A 513 24.27 43.95 -44.66
N LEU A 514 23.09 43.34 -44.76
CA LEU A 514 22.79 42.02 -44.19
C LEU A 514 23.58 40.90 -44.88
N ALA A 515 23.76 40.97 -46.20
CA ALA A 515 24.58 40.02 -46.94
C ALA A 515 26.03 40.02 -46.42
N LYS A 516 26.65 41.19 -46.28
CA LYS A 516 28.01 41.30 -45.72
C LYS A 516 28.08 40.75 -44.30
N LEU A 517 27.10 41.09 -43.45
CA LEU A 517 27.03 40.61 -42.08
C LEU A 517 26.92 39.08 -41.99
N SER A 518 26.12 38.47 -42.86
CA SER A 518 25.87 37.02 -42.90
C SER A 518 27.04 36.18 -43.44
N PHE A 519 28.05 36.80 -44.07
CA PHE A 519 29.15 36.03 -44.66
C PHE A 519 29.92 35.21 -43.61
N LYS A 520 30.05 35.72 -42.38
CA LYS A 520 30.73 35.00 -41.30
C LYS A 520 29.94 33.80 -40.78
N THR A 521 28.63 33.76 -41.03
CA THR A 521 27.72 32.72 -40.54
C THR A 521 27.44 31.63 -41.59
N VAL A 522 27.93 31.79 -42.83
CA VAL A 522 27.71 30.80 -43.89
C VAL A 522 28.48 29.50 -43.64
N THR A 523 27.81 28.37 -43.90
CA THR A 523 28.38 27.02 -43.75
C THR A 523 28.95 26.45 -45.04
N ASP A 524 28.46 26.91 -46.18
CA ASP A 524 28.82 26.55 -47.57
C ASP A 524 29.27 27.81 -48.35
N PRO A 525 30.42 28.42 -47.98
CA PRO A 525 30.89 29.69 -48.55
C PRO A 525 31.10 29.64 -50.08
N GLU A 526 31.37 28.47 -50.64
CA GLU A 526 31.48 28.23 -52.08
C GLU A 526 30.17 28.56 -52.84
N ASN A 527 29.02 28.45 -52.17
CA ASN A 527 27.71 28.76 -52.72
C ASN A 527 27.25 30.19 -52.39
N PHE A 528 28.06 31.01 -51.72
CA PHE A 528 27.65 32.34 -51.27
C PHE A 528 27.46 33.34 -52.43
N ASN A 529 28.07 33.06 -53.58
CA ASN A 529 27.87 33.82 -54.82
C ASN A 529 26.38 33.89 -55.26
N GLN A 530 25.54 32.93 -54.86
CA GLN A 530 24.10 32.93 -55.18
C GLN A 530 23.31 34.10 -54.54
N ILE A 531 23.90 34.79 -53.56
CA ILE A 531 23.33 35.99 -52.93
C ILE A 531 23.35 37.18 -53.91
N ASN A 532 24.21 37.16 -54.93
CA ASN A 532 24.25 38.21 -55.96
C ASN A 532 22.93 38.38 -56.71
N ASP A 533 22.11 37.32 -56.78
CA ASP A 533 20.78 37.35 -57.41
C ASP A 533 19.80 38.29 -56.69
N LEU A 534 20.12 38.74 -55.47
CA LEU A 534 19.26 39.62 -54.67
C LEU A 534 19.43 41.11 -55.00
N PHE A 535 20.44 41.47 -55.79
CA PHE A 535 20.82 42.84 -56.12
C PHE A 535 20.52 43.18 -57.57
N GLN A 536 19.92 44.34 -57.81
CA GLN A 536 19.70 44.87 -59.16
C GLN A 536 20.90 45.71 -59.61
N MET A 537 21.54 46.43 -58.70
CA MET A 537 22.65 47.33 -59.01
C MET A 537 23.96 46.56 -59.14
N GLN A 538 24.70 46.81 -60.23
CA GLN A 538 26.03 46.21 -60.42
C GLN A 538 27.00 46.64 -59.30
N ALA A 539 26.89 47.89 -58.84
CA ALA A 539 27.68 48.42 -57.74
C ALA A 539 27.56 47.59 -56.44
N SER A 540 26.36 47.12 -56.10
CA SER A 540 26.14 46.30 -54.89
C SER A 540 26.73 44.89 -55.02
N LYS A 541 26.71 44.31 -56.23
CA LYS A 541 27.37 43.02 -56.53
C LYS A 541 28.88 43.14 -56.41
N ASP A 542 29.46 44.19 -56.99
CA ASP A 542 30.90 44.46 -56.94
C ASP A 542 31.36 44.70 -55.50
N GLU A 543 30.58 45.43 -54.71
CA GLU A 543 30.88 45.72 -53.31
C GLU A 543 30.80 44.48 -52.41
N LEU A 544 29.83 43.58 -52.65
CA LEU A 544 29.76 42.30 -51.93
C LEU A 544 30.93 41.38 -52.33
N ALA A 545 31.26 41.31 -53.62
CA ALA A 545 32.39 40.51 -54.11
C ALA A 545 33.72 40.99 -53.51
N ALA A 546 33.94 42.32 -53.45
CA ALA A 546 35.10 42.91 -52.81
C ALA A 546 35.16 42.59 -51.30
N TYR A 547 34.02 42.65 -50.60
CA TYR A 547 33.95 42.30 -49.18
C TYR A 547 34.33 40.82 -48.93
N VAL A 548 33.75 39.90 -49.71
CA VAL A 548 34.03 38.45 -49.61
C VAL A 548 35.50 38.15 -49.88
N LYS A 549 36.09 38.77 -50.89
CA LYS A 549 37.52 38.60 -51.25
C LYS A 549 38.48 39.05 -50.14
N ASN A 550 38.12 40.07 -49.38
CA ASN A 550 38.93 40.58 -48.27
C ASN A 550 38.80 39.74 -46.97
N TYR A 551 37.88 38.78 -46.94
CA TYR A 551 37.60 37.91 -45.77
C TYR A 551 37.97 36.43 -45.99
N GLN A 552 38.49 36.08 -47.18
CA GLN A 552 39.25 34.85 -47.43
C GLN A 552 40.70 35.04 -46.99
#